data_AF-A0A409YJK8-F1
#
_entry.id   AF-A0A409YJK8-F1
#
_cell.length_a   1.000
_cell.length_b   1.000
_cell.length_c   1.000
_cell.angle_alpha   90.00
_cell.angle_beta   90.00
_cell.angle_gamma   90.00
#
_symmetry.space_group_name_H-M   'P 1'
#
loop_
_entity.id
_entity.type
_entity.pdbx_description
1 polymer ?
#
loop_
_entity_poly.entity_id
_entity_poly.type
_entity_poly.pdbx_seq_one_letter_code
_entity_poly.pdbx_strand_id
1 'polypeptide(L)'
;MSKMDISSILQGGYAHPLSRKWQAKRQLTKAMFMYPIFITDDPDASVEIPSLPGQRRWGVNKLEGFLRPLVEKGLESVILFGVPLTCVKDGRGTPADDVNGPVILAIKKLRSLFPSLYIATDVCLCEYTDHGHCGVLHEDGTINTEPSVDRIAEVAVNYARAGAHCVAPSDMMDGRIKAIKRGLIDAGFGNKVTLMSYSAKFASALYGPFRDAAGSAPSFGDRKCYQLPPTAKGLARRAIQRDAAEGADIIMVKPSLPYLDIIADAAELTPDHPIACYQVSGEFAMIHAGAKAGVYDLKTMAFETTESLVRAGATLILSYFTPDFLEWLWRRAFAFTSTAMADLRLQTLIAITTILLLGTSYSALYGTYLDTSNALLTHLPHPLAKTHYFASKSNPLNVYFIKKAWGWTSLVFIFSYLTSPAQMRTRQRLYKYLFLTGVWIVFTSWFFGPALLDRVAVYSGGECVYQLPDGQVQTAPVEVCYAKSAISPQTHEHLFREAAPQSFIGLPEGWRTVPRIRRGHDLSGHVFLLTMATLFLADQLRASFKFKAWWNGLHMWAVASNIVLISIWLLGTYTTSVYFHSPFEKFTGYLLGVASFVLSQLPFFSQSSPRQTTSRPQQADGRE
;
A
#
# COMPACT_ATOMS: atom_id res chain seq x y z
N MET A 1 21.78 28.45 40.82
CA MET A 1 20.73 27.90 39.94
C MET A 1 19.86 26.99 40.80
N SER A 2 18.58 27.32 40.96
CA SER A 2 17.61 26.43 41.62
C SER A 2 17.59 25.10 40.86
N LYS A 3 17.94 23.99 41.53
CA LYS A 3 17.81 22.66 40.95
C LYS A 3 16.31 22.36 40.85
N MET A 4 15.83 22.11 39.64
CA MET A 4 14.43 21.78 39.36
C MET A 4 14.01 20.56 40.20
N ASP A 5 12.81 20.60 40.79
CA ASP A 5 12.29 19.48 41.59
C ASP A 5 12.05 18.25 40.70
N ILE A 6 12.40 17.07 41.20
CA ILE A 6 12.19 15.78 40.52
C ILE A 6 10.72 15.60 40.14
N SER A 7 9.80 16.07 41.00
CA SER A 7 8.34 16.03 40.75
C SER A 7 7.93 16.71 39.44
N SER A 8 8.71 17.67 38.94
CA SER A 8 8.44 18.42 37.70
C SER A 8 8.93 17.72 36.43
N ILE A 9 9.73 16.65 36.54
CA ILE A 9 10.41 16.02 35.39
C ILE A 9 9.57 14.86 34.84
N LEU A 10 8.69 15.17 33.87
CA LEU A 10 7.83 14.15 33.22
C LEU A 10 8.31 13.71 31.83
N GLN A 11 9.20 14.48 31.18
CA GLN A 11 9.57 14.27 29.76
C GLN A 11 10.19 12.90 29.49
N GLY A 12 10.82 12.27 30.49
CA GLY A 12 11.35 10.91 30.39
C GLY A 12 10.28 9.89 29.97
N GLY A 13 9.02 10.08 30.36
CA GLY A 13 7.92 9.17 30.03
C GLY A 13 7.49 9.18 28.56
N TYR A 14 7.83 10.21 27.78
CA TYR A 14 7.30 10.41 26.42
C TYR A 14 8.33 10.94 25.39
N ALA A 15 9.62 10.93 25.73
CA ALA A 15 10.70 11.37 24.84
C ALA A 15 10.84 10.50 23.56
N HIS A 16 10.59 9.20 23.64
CA HIS A 16 10.74 8.26 22.52
C HIS A 16 9.40 7.94 21.83
N PRO A 17 9.34 7.70 20.51
CA PRO A 17 8.09 7.31 19.84
C PRO A 17 7.38 6.10 20.46
N LEU A 18 8.14 5.12 20.96
CA LEU A 18 7.57 3.97 21.66
C LEU A 18 7.04 4.35 23.05
N SER A 19 7.76 5.17 23.81
CA SER A 19 7.32 5.56 25.15
C SER A 19 6.04 6.41 25.10
N ARG A 20 5.86 7.23 24.06
CA ARG A 20 4.56 7.89 23.79
C ARG A 20 3.39 6.92 23.61
N LYS A 21 3.62 5.77 22.98
CA LYS A 21 2.58 4.75 22.83
C LYS A 21 2.25 4.08 24.16
N TRP A 22 3.25 3.83 25.00
CA TRP A 22 3.04 3.22 26.33
C TRP A 22 2.18 4.07 27.26
N GLN A 23 2.09 5.38 27.04
CA GLN A 23 1.20 6.26 27.82
C GLN A 23 -0.29 5.98 27.58
N ALA A 24 -0.65 5.37 26.45
CA ALA A 24 -2.04 5.06 26.15
C ALA A 24 -2.49 3.77 26.87
N LYS A 25 -3.58 3.86 27.64
CA LYS A 25 -4.22 2.70 28.29
C LYS A 25 -4.71 1.66 27.27
N ARG A 26 -5.09 2.11 26.08
CA ARG A 26 -5.55 1.26 24.97
C ARG A 26 -5.08 1.84 23.65
N GLN A 27 -4.70 0.96 22.72
CA GLN A 27 -4.34 1.31 21.35
C GLN A 27 -5.54 1.15 20.43
N LEU A 28 -5.66 2.00 19.42
CA LEU A 28 -6.67 1.90 18.38
C LEU A 28 -6.40 0.68 17.48
N THR A 29 -7.41 -0.17 17.29
CA THR A 29 -7.34 -1.35 16.40
C THR A 29 -8.49 -1.36 15.39
N LYS A 30 -8.40 -2.19 14.35
CA LYS A 30 -9.45 -2.31 13.32
C LYS A 30 -10.77 -2.84 13.89
N ALA A 31 -10.69 -3.80 14.81
CA ALA A 31 -11.84 -4.42 15.47
C ALA A 31 -12.71 -3.43 16.26
N MET A 32 -12.14 -2.28 16.64
CA MET A 32 -12.89 -1.22 17.33
C MET A 32 -13.86 -0.48 16.40
N PHE A 33 -13.78 -0.64 15.08
CA PHE A 33 -14.63 0.11 14.16
C PHE A 33 -15.88 -0.67 13.74
N MET A 34 -17.02 0.02 13.81
CA MET A 34 -18.28 -0.41 13.23
C MET A 34 -18.71 0.57 12.16
N TYR A 35 -18.83 0.10 10.91
CA TYR A 35 -19.08 0.99 9.78
C TYR A 35 -20.59 1.22 9.56
N PRO A 36 -21.07 2.47 9.64
CA PRO A 36 -22.46 2.78 9.31
C PRO A 36 -22.71 2.70 7.80
N ILE A 37 -23.76 1.97 7.40
CA ILE A 37 -24.17 1.86 6.00
C ILE A 37 -25.67 2.10 5.82
N PHE A 38 -26.02 2.84 4.76
CA PHE A 38 -27.39 3.24 4.45
C PHE A 38 -27.95 2.36 3.33
N ILE A 39 -29.05 1.66 3.61
CA ILE A 39 -29.65 0.71 2.69
C ILE A 39 -30.98 1.26 2.21
N THR A 40 -31.11 1.45 0.90
CA THR A 40 -32.36 1.91 0.27
C THR A 40 -33.16 0.74 -0.28
N ASP A 41 -34.45 0.99 -0.54
CA ASP A 41 -35.40 0.05 -1.13
C ASP A 41 -35.27 -0.16 -2.65
N ASP A 42 -34.52 0.68 -3.37
CA ASP A 42 -34.05 0.37 -4.73
C ASP A 42 -32.87 -0.64 -4.64
N PRO A 43 -33.04 -1.90 -5.09
CA PRO A 43 -32.03 -2.94 -4.94
C PRO A 43 -30.71 -2.65 -5.66
N ASP A 44 -30.71 -1.82 -6.70
CA ASP A 44 -29.54 -1.55 -7.54
C ASP A 44 -28.93 -0.15 -7.33
N ALA A 45 -29.47 0.63 -6.39
CA ALA A 45 -29.03 1.98 -6.09
C ALA A 45 -27.56 2.08 -5.63
N SER A 46 -26.93 3.17 -6.04
CA SER A 46 -25.63 3.65 -5.55
C SER A 46 -25.64 5.18 -5.60
N VAL A 47 -26.36 5.79 -4.66
CA VAL A 47 -26.64 7.23 -4.65
C VAL A 47 -25.72 7.94 -3.68
N GLU A 48 -24.92 8.90 -4.14
CA GLU A 48 -24.07 9.71 -3.27
C GLU A 48 -24.89 10.57 -2.32
N ILE A 49 -24.36 10.78 -1.11
CA ILE A 49 -24.93 11.68 -0.12
C ILE A 49 -24.04 12.94 -0.09
N PRO A 50 -24.43 14.05 -0.73
CA PRO A 50 -23.54 15.21 -0.92
C PRO A 50 -23.03 15.82 0.38
N SER A 51 -23.86 15.84 1.43
CA SER A 51 -23.50 16.37 2.74
C SER A 51 -22.59 15.44 3.56
N LEU A 52 -22.39 14.20 3.11
CA LEU A 52 -21.57 13.19 3.79
C LEU A 52 -20.53 12.61 2.82
N PRO A 53 -19.36 13.28 2.67
CA PRO A 53 -18.39 12.96 1.63
C PRO A 53 -17.97 11.49 1.58
N GLY A 54 -18.03 10.90 0.39
CA GLY A 54 -17.65 9.49 0.16
C GLY A 54 -18.70 8.46 0.61
N GLN A 55 -19.79 8.89 1.25
CA GLN A 55 -20.87 8.00 1.67
C GLN A 55 -21.98 7.94 0.62
N ARG A 56 -22.66 6.79 0.56
CA ARG A 56 -23.71 6.48 -0.41
C ARG A 56 -24.86 5.75 0.25
N ARG A 57 -26.07 5.88 -0.32
CA ARG A 57 -27.17 4.95 -0.13
C ARG A 57 -27.01 3.80 -1.11
N TRP A 58 -27.07 2.58 -0.58
CA TRP A 58 -26.81 1.36 -1.32
C TRP A 58 -28.06 0.52 -1.45
N GLY A 59 -28.30 0.01 -2.65
CA GLY A 59 -29.22 -1.10 -2.86
C GLY A 59 -28.60 -2.43 -2.44
N VAL A 60 -29.45 -3.38 -2.04
CA VAL A 60 -29.02 -4.69 -1.53
C VAL A 60 -28.15 -5.47 -2.54
N ASN A 61 -28.39 -5.32 -3.84
CA ASN A 61 -27.60 -6.00 -4.88
C ASN A 61 -26.17 -5.46 -4.99
N LYS A 62 -25.91 -4.22 -4.55
CA LYS A 62 -24.59 -3.58 -4.63
C LYS A 62 -23.71 -3.85 -3.39
N LEU A 63 -24.28 -4.40 -2.32
CA LEU A 63 -23.57 -4.61 -1.05
C LEU A 63 -22.35 -5.50 -1.16
N GLU A 64 -22.39 -6.53 -2.00
CA GLU A 64 -21.25 -7.44 -2.17
C GLU A 64 -20.02 -6.71 -2.72
N GLY A 65 -20.17 -6.02 -3.84
CA GLY A 65 -19.07 -5.30 -4.49
C GLY A 65 -18.54 -4.15 -3.64
N PHE A 66 -19.42 -3.52 -2.85
CA PHE A 66 -19.05 -2.44 -1.93
C PHE A 66 -18.30 -2.95 -0.69
N LEU A 67 -18.80 -3.98 0.00
CA LEU A 67 -18.25 -4.42 1.28
C LEU A 67 -17.12 -5.43 1.16
N ARG A 68 -17.09 -6.29 0.12
CA ARG A 68 -16.02 -7.28 -0.09
C ARG A 68 -14.61 -6.68 0.05
N PRO A 69 -14.25 -5.57 -0.63
CA PRO A 69 -12.92 -4.99 -0.46
C PRO A 69 -12.66 -4.43 0.95
N LEU A 70 -13.68 -4.01 1.70
CA LEU A 70 -13.53 -3.55 3.07
C LEU A 70 -13.33 -4.73 4.04
N VAL A 71 -14.08 -5.81 3.86
CA VAL A 71 -13.92 -7.06 4.62
C VAL A 71 -12.53 -7.65 4.41
N GLU A 72 -12.03 -7.68 3.17
CA GLU A 72 -10.65 -8.09 2.87
C GLU A 72 -9.59 -7.20 3.53
N LYS A 73 -9.91 -5.92 3.77
CA LYS A 73 -9.07 -4.99 4.54
C LYS A 73 -9.27 -5.11 6.05
N GLY A 74 -10.07 -6.06 6.53
CA GLY A 74 -10.30 -6.32 7.96
C GLY A 74 -11.46 -5.54 8.57
N LEU A 75 -12.49 -5.19 7.79
CA LEU A 75 -13.77 -4.76 8.33
C LEU A 75 -14.45 -5.95 9.03
N GLU A 76 -14.72 -5.79 10.32
CA GLU A 76 -15.31 -6.86 11.14
C GLU A 76 -16.76 -6.57 11.55
N SER A 77 -17.21 -5.31 11.52
CA SER A 77 -18.59 -4.98 11.90
C SER A 77 -19.21 -3.83 11.10
N VAL A 78 -20.52 -3.92 10.87
CA VAL A 78 -21.35 -2.89 10.24
C VAL A 78 -22.59 -2.60 11.08
N ILE A 79 -23.12 -1.39 10.95
CA ILE A 79 -24.46 -1.04 11.44
C ILE A 79 -25.34 -0.58 10.28
N LEU A 80 -26.51 -1.20 10.16
CA LEU A 80 -27.46 -0.95 9.07
C LEU A 80 -28.46 0.15 9.45
N PHE A 81 -28.67 1.09 8.52
CA PHE A 81 -29.74 2.07 8.55
C PHE A 81 -30.61 1.89 7.31
N GLY A 82 -31.91 1.62 7.50
CA GLY A 82 -32.86 1.56 6.39
C GLY A 82 -33.27 2.95 5.94
N VAL A 83 -33.32 3.15 4.63
CA VAL A 83 -33.72 4.42 4.00
C VAL A 83 -34.77 4.10 2.93
N PRO A 84 -36.00 3.73 3.33
CA PRO A 84 -37.04 3.48 2.34
C PRO A 84 -37.51 4.80 1.73
N LEU A 85 -37.42 4.91 0.40
CA LEU A 85 -37.77 6.10 -0.36
C LEU A 85 -39.06 5.94 -1.17
N THR A 86 -39.47 4.70 -1.42
CA THR A 86 -40.60 4.32 -2.28
C THR A 86 -41.73 3.64 -1.50
N CYS A 87 -41.49 3.17 -0.27
CA CYS A 87 -42.55 2.59 0.56
C CYS A 87 -43.49 3.66 1.15
N VAL A 88 -44.72 3.24 1.46
CA VAL A 88 -45.68 4.06 2.20
C VAL A 88 -45.29 4.08 3.67
N LYS A 89 -45.05 5.27 4.21
CA LYS A 89 -44.78 5.51 5.64
C LYS A 89 -46.10 5.76 6.38
N ASP A 90 -46.17 5.42 7.66
CA ASP A 90 -47.35 5.61 8.51
C ASP A 90 -46.98 5.95 9.95
N GLY A 91 -47.93 6.41 10.77
CA GLY A 91 -47.65 6.81 12.16
C GLY A 91 -47.16 5.69 13.10
N ARG A 92 -47.25 4.41 12.70
CA ARG A 92 -46.71 3.27 13.46
C ARG A 92 -45.27 2.92 13.04
N GLY A 93 -44.82 3.37 11.87
CA GLY A 93 -43.60 2.90 11.26
C GLY A 93 -43.70 1.43 10.85
N THR A 94 -44.83 1.01 10.26
CA THR A 94 -45.06 -0.37 9.78
C THR A 94 -43.92 -0.90 8.90
N PRO A 95 -43.32 -0.12 7.97
CA PRO A 95 -42.24 -0.63 7.12
C PRO A 95 -40.91 -0.92 7.84
N ALA A 96 -40.77 -0.59 9.12
CA ALA A 96 -39.52 -0.74 9.87
C ALA A 96 -39.01 -2.19 9.89
N ASP A 97 -39.91 -3.15 10.04
CA ASP A 97 -39.62 -4.59 10.11
C ASP A 97 -40.31 -5.39 9.00
N ASP A 98 -40.65 -4.73 7.88
CA ASP A 98 -41.09 -5.43 6.68
C ASP A 98 -40.01 -6.46 6.26
N VAL A 99 -40.43 -7.71 6.08
CA VAL A 99 -39.57 -8.82 5.67
C VAL A 99 -38.95 -8.60 4.28
N ASN A 100 -39.56 -7.74 3.47
CA ASN A 100 -39.08 -7.27 2.17
C ASN A 100 -38.42 -5.89 2.25
N GLY A 101 -38.35 -5.30 3.43
CA GLY A 101 -37.72 -4.00 3.67
C GLY A 101 -36.19 -4.06 3.56
N PRO A 102 -35.55 -2.89 3.35
CA PRO A 102 -34.13 -2.79 3.04
C PRO A 102 -33.23 -3.41 4.13
N VAL A 103 -33.55 -3.21 5.41
CA VAL A 103 -32.74 -3.71 6.53
C VAL A 103 -32.77 -5.23 6.60
N ILE A 104 -33.95 -5.86 6.60
CA ILE A 104 -34.06 -7.33 6.70
C ILE A 104 -33.45 -8.02 5.49
N LEU A 105 -33.64 -7.49 4.28
CA LEU A 105 -32.99 -8.00 3.08
C LEU A 105 -31.47 -7.88 3.17
N ALA A 106 -30.94 -6.75 3.65
CA ALA A 106 -29.50 -6.58 3.86
C ALA A 106 -28.95 -7.55 4.93
N ILE A 107 -29.64 -7.76 6.05
CA ILE A 107 -29.22 -8.74 7.07
C ILE A 107 -29.05 -10.12 6.42
N LYS A 108 -30.10 -10.63 5.76
CA LYS A 108 -30.09 -11.96 5.13
C LYS A 108 -28.97 -12.07 4.10
N LYS A 109 -28.81 -11.05 3.26
CA LYS A 109 -27.75 -11.00 2.23
C LYS A 109 -26.36 -11.01 2.85
N LEU A 110 -26.11 -10.18 3.86
CA LEU A 110 -24.79 -10.08 4.50
C LEU A 110 -24.43 -11.33 5.31
N ARG A 111 -25.40 -11.96 6.00
CA ARG A 111 -25.20 -13.25 6.67
C ARG A 111 -24.75 -14.34 5.68
N SER A 112 -25.29 -14.33 4.46
CA SER A 112 -24.90 -15.26 3.40
C SER A 112 -23.54 -14.93 2.78
N LEU A 113 -23.27 -13.66 2.49
CA LEU A 113 -22.04 -13.25 1.79
C LEU A 113 -20.81 -13.23 2.68
N PHE A 114 -20.96 -12.79 3.93
CA PHE A 114 -19.87 -12.54 4.86
C PHE A 114 -20.20 -13.14 6.25
N PRO A 115 -20.12 -14.48 6.42
CA PRO A 115 -20.57 -15.14 7.65
C PRO A 115 -19.86 -14.68 8.93
N SER A 116 -18.63 -14.17 8.81
CA SER A 116 -17.83 -13.64 9.91
C SER A 116 -18.08 -12.15 10.20
N LEU A 117 -18.83 -11.44 9.36
CA LEU A 117 -19.13 -10.03 9.56
C LEU A 117 -20.17 -9.89 10.68
N TYR A 118 -19.85 -9.08 11.68
CA TYR A 118 -20.77 -8.74 12.75
C TYR A 118 -21.77 -7.68 12.26
N ILE A 119 -23.06 -7.95 12.42
CA ILE A 119 -24.14 -7.16 11.83
C ILE A 119 -24.96 -6.58 12.96
N ALA A 120 -24.84 -5.27 13.15
CA ALA A 120 -25.71 -4.48 13.98
C ALA A 120 -26.81 -3.81 13.13
N THR A 121 -27.96 -3.56 13.73
CA THR A 121 -29.02 -2.76 13.12
C THR A 121 -29.42 -1.63 14.05
N ASP A 122 -29.60 -0.43 13.49
CA ASP A 122 -30.28 0.63 14.21
C ASP A 122 -31.75 0.22 14.41
N VAL A 123 -32.30 0.44 15.61
CA VAL A 123 -33.72 0.22 15.89
C VAL A 123 -34.35 1.56 16.22
N CYS A 124 -35.18 2.05 15.32
CA CYS A 124 -35.89 3.31 15.45
C CYS A 124 -37.06 3.33 14.46
N LEU A 125 -38.03 4.22 14.67
CA LEU A 125 -39.16 4.38 13.76
C LEU A 125 -39.04 5.61 12.83
N CYS A 126 -38.08 6.51 13.07
CA CYS A 126 -38.07 7.81 12.39
C CYS A 126 -37.83 7.75 10.88
N GLU A 127 -37.16 6.71 10.38
CA GLU A 127 -36.98 6.47 8.95
C GLU A 127 -38.26 5.94 8.28
N TYR A 128 -39.22 5.46 9.07
CA TYR A 128 -40.40 4.69 8.63
C TYR A 128 -41.73 5.37 8.93
N THR A 129 -41.74 6.36 9.83
CA THR A 129 -42.93 7.15 10.16
C THR A 129 -43.17 8.28 9.17
N ASP A 130 -44.44 8.62 8.91
CA ASP A 130 -44.86 9.77 8.08
C ASP A 130 -44.54 11.14 8.73
N HIS A 131 -44.51 11.19 10.06
CA HIS A 131 -44.15 12.39 10.83
C HIS A 131 -42.64 12.52 11.14
N GLY A 132 -41.85 11.47 10.92
CA GLY A 132 -40.38 11.48 11.11
C GLY A 132 -39.89 11.57 12.56
N HIS A 133 -40.75 11.25 13.54
CA HIS A 133 -40.38 11.15 14.96
C HIS A 133 -39.95 9.73 15.31
N CYS A 134 -39.21 9.56 16.41
CA CYS A 134 -38.61 8.27 16.77
C CYS A 134 -39.59 7.25 17.40
N GLY A 135 -40.84 7.64 17.67
CA GLY A 135 -41.86 6.84 18.34
C GLY A 135 -43.26 7.18 17.83
N VAL A 136 -44.25 6.44 18.33
CA VAL A 136 -45.68 6.68 18.13
C VAL A 136 -46.09 7.97 18.86
N LEU A 137 -46.97 8.77 18.27
CA LEU A 137 -47.43 10.04 18.82
C LEU A 137 -48.84 9.94 19.42
N HIS A 138 -49.11 10.76 20.43
CA HIS A 138 -50.45 11.14 20.85
C HIS A 138 -51.09 12.08 19.83
N GLU A 139 -52.40 12.31 19.95
CA GLU A 139 -53.14 13.25 19.09
C GLU A 139 -52.61 14.69 19.18
N ASP A 140 -52.04 15.08 20.33
CA ASP A 140 -51.41 16.39 20.55
C ASP A 140 -49.98 16.50 19.98
N GLY A 141 -49.48 15.45 19.34
CA GLY A 141 -48.14 15.39 18.75
C GLY A 141 -47.01 15.09 19.73
N THR A 142 -47.31 14.85 21.02
CA THR A 142 -46.31 14.37 21.99
C THR A 142 -46.04 12.87 21.82
N ILE A 143 -44.90 12.39 22.33
CA ILE A 143 -44.53 10.97 22.26
C ILE A 143 -45.44 10.14 23.16
N ASN A 144 -46.00 9.07 22.62
CA ASN A 144 -46.71 8.05 23.38
C ASN A 144 -45.77 6.88 23.72
N THR A 145 -45.23 6.88 24.94
CA THR A 145 -44.10 6.01 25.33
C THR A 145 -44.42 4.52 25.24
N GLU A 146 -45.54 4.07 25.79
CA GLU A 146 -45.84 2.63 25.90
C GLU A 146 -46.02 1.96 24.53
N PRO A 147 -46.87 2.47 23.60
CA PRO A 147 -46.96 1.94 22.25
C PRO A 147 -45.67 2.08 21.44
N SER A 148 -44.87 3.13 21.70
CA SER A 148 -43.56 3.30 21.07
C SER A 148 -42.62 2.18 21.47
N VAL A 149 -42.50 1.92 22.77
CA VAL A 149 -41.60 0.93 23.34
C VAL A 149 -41.96 -0.48 22.86
N ASP A 150 -43.25 -0.83 22.86
CA ASP A 150 -43.72 -2.11 22.33
C ASP A 150 -43.36 -2.27 20.86
N ARG A 151 -43.64 -1.24 20.05
CA ARG A 151 -43.33 -1.26 18.62
C ARG A 151 -41.83 -1.39 18.35
N ILE A 152 -41.00 -0.68 19.10
CA ILE A 152 -39.53 -0.75 18.99
C ILE A 152 -39.02 -2.15 19.37
N ALA A 153 -39.59 -2.77 20.40
CA ALA A 153 -39.26 -4.14 20.79
C ALA A 153 -39.63 -5.16 19.70
N GLU A 154 -40.80 -5.02 19.07
CA GLU A 154 -41.20 -5.84 17.91
C GLU A 154 -40.16 -5.76 16.78
N VAL A 155 -39.76 -4.54 16.39
CA VAL A 155 -38.77 -4.32 15.32
C VAL A 155 -37.44 -4.97 15.66
N ALA A 156 -36.95 -4.78 16.90
CA ALA A 156 -35.70 -5.39 17.35
C ALA A 156 -35.74 -6.92 17.28
N VAL A 157 -36.82 -7.54 17.75
CA VAL A 157 -37.00 -9.00 17.69
C VAL A 157 -37.09 -9.49 16.25
N ASN A 158 -37.72 -8.73 15.35
CA ASN A 158 -37.82 -9.10 13.94
C ASN A 158 -36.46 -8.98 13.21
N TYR A 159 -35.63 -8.00 13.54
CA TYR A 159 -34.24 -7.95 13.07
C TYR A 159 -33.39 -9.11 13.63
N ALA A 160 -33.59 -9.49 14.89
CA ALA A 160 -32.96 -10.68 15.46
C ALA A 160 -33.36 -11.96 14.71
N ARG A 161 -34.67 -12.14 14.42
CA ARG A 161 -35.19 -13.26 13.61
C ARG A 161 -34.59 -13.29 12.20
N ALA A 162 -34.34 -12.13 11.61
CA ALA A 162 -33.68 -12.03 10.30
C ALA A 162 -32.20 -12.40 10.33
N GLY A 163 -31.57 -12.43 11.51
CA GLY A 163 -30.18 -12.81 11.71
C GLY A 163 -29.23 -11.67 12.10
N ALA A 164 -29.74 -10.55 12.62
CA ALA A 164 -28.89 -9.52 13.22
C ALA A 164 -28.16 -10.08 14.45
N HIS A 165 -26.88 -9.75 14.59
CA HIS A 165 -26.08 -10.12 15.76
C HIS A 165 -26.23 -9.10 16.90
N CYS A 166 -26.62 -7.88 16.56
CA CYS A 166 -26.81 -6.79 17.49
C CYS A 166 -27.99 -5.91 17.07
N VAL A 167 -28.78 -5.49 18.05
CA VAL A 167 -29.82 -4.48 17.86
C VAL A 167 -29.45 -3.24 18.66
N ALA A 168 -29.59 -2.07 18.04
CA ALA A 168 -29.09 -0.81 18.58
C ALA A 168 -30.20 0.25 18.64
N PRO A 169 -31.03 0.26 19.70
CA PRO A 169 -32.15 1.20 19.83
C PRO A 169 -31.68 2.63 20.00
N SER A 170 -32.07 3.48 19.05
CA SER A 170 -31.62 4.87 18.94
C SER A 170 -32.71 5.91 19.26
N ASP A 171 -33.89 5.44 19.65
CA ASP A 171 -35.12 6.21 19.85
C ASP A 171 -35.11 7.14 21.08
N MET A 172 -34.40 6.78 22.15
CA MET A 172 -34.38 7.47 23.46
C MET A 172 -35.68 7.41 24.28
N MET A 173 -36.58 6.46 23.99
CA MET A 173 -37.79 6.24 24.80
C MET A 173 -37.44 5.68 26.18
N ASP A 174 -38.22 6.08 27.19
CA ASP A 174 -38.04 5.54 28.54
C ASP A 174 -38.50 4.07 28.58
N GLY A 175 -37.67 3.17 29.12
CA GLY A 175 -38.01 1.74 29.28
C GLY A 175 -37.82 0.85 28.05
N ARG A 176 -37.38 1.38 26.89
CA ARG A 176 -37.21 0.56 25.67
C ARG A 176 -36.23 -0.59 25.82
N ILE A 177 -35.18 -0.44 26.63
CA ILE A 177 -34.15 -1.48 26.77
C ILE A 177 -34.73 -2.69 27.47
N LYS A 178 -35.49 -2.48 28.54
CA LYS A 178 -36.20 -3.56 29.25
C LYS A 178 -37.13 -4.31 28.31
N ALA A 179 -37.93 -3.59 27.52
CA ALA A 179 -38.88 -4.20 26.59
C ALA A 179 -38.18 -5.01 25.49
N ILE A 180 -37.13 -4.45 24.88
CA ILE A 180 -36.34 -5.16 23.85
C ILE A 180 -35.67 -6.39 24.47
N LYS A 181 -35.01 -6.27 25.62
CA LYS A 181 -34.32 -7.40 26.27
C LYS A 181 -35.31 -8.51 26.61
N ARG A 182 -36.49 -8.16 27.12
CA ARG A 182 -37.56 -9.14 27.38
C ARG A 182 -38.05 -9.81 26.10
N GLY A 183 -38.33 -9.03 25.05
CA GLY A 183 -38.73 -9.55 23.75
C GLY A 183 -37.70 -10.50 23.13
N LEU A 184 -36.40 -10.18 23.24
CA LEU A 184 -35.32 -11.05 22.80
C LEU A 184 -35.27 -12.36 23.61
N ILE A 185 -35.45 -12.30 24.93
CA ILE A 185 -35.52 -13.50 25.79
C ILE A 185 -36.69 -14.38 25.37
N ASP A 186 -37.89 -13.80 25.26
CA ASP A 186 -39.13 -14.52 24.93
C ASP A 186 -39.08 -15.14 23.53
N ALA A 187 -38.39 -14.50 22.60
CA ALA A 187 -38.17 -15.02 21.25
C ALA A 187 -36.97 -15.99 21.12
N GLY A 188 -36.26 -16.32 22.21
CA GLY A 188 -35.14 -17.28 22.20
C GLY A 188 -33.80 -16.72 21.68
N PHE A 189 -33.64 -15.39 21.71
CA PHE A 189 -32.46 -14.63 21.27
C PHE A 189 -31.70 -13.95 22.42
N GLY A 190 -32.19 -14.04 23.67
CA GLY A 190 -31.61 -13.32 24.82
C GLY A 190 -30.11 -13.57 25.08
N ASN A 191 -29.57 -14.71 24.63
CA ASN A 191 -28.15 -15.07 24.71
C ASN A 191 -27.43 -15.09 23.35
N LYS A 192 -28.07 -14.63 22.27
CA LYS A 192 -27.57 -14.71 20.89
C LYS A 192 -27.44 -13.33 20.23
N VAL A 193 -28.17 -12.33 20.73
CA VAL A 193 -28.22 -11.00 20.15
C VAL A 193 -27.82 -9.98 21.21
N THR A 194 -26.81 -9.17 20.87
CA THR A 194 -26.31 -8.08 21.69
C THR A 194 -27.27 -6.90 21.64
N LEU A 195 -27.55 -6.29 22.79
CA LEU A 195 -28.35 -5.08 22.92
C LEU A 195 -27.43 -3.86 23.16
N MET A 196 -27.20 -3.06 22.11
CA MET A 196 -26.34 -1.89 22.15
C MET A 196 -27.16 -0.61 22.30
N SER A 197 -27.32 -0.13 23.52
CA SER A 197 -28.17 1.03 23.76
C SER A 197 -27.49 2.35 23.38
N TYR A 198 -28.17 3.20 22.62
CA TYR A 198 -27.85 4.63 22.54
C TYR A 198 -28.26 5.34 23.84
N SER A 199 -27.62 4.98 24.95
CA SER A 199 -28.01 5.41 26.30
C SER A 199 -27.93 6.90 26.51
N ALA A 200 -26.88 7.53 26.00
CA ALA A 200 -26.70 8.97 26.09
C ALA A 200 -26.68 9.58 24.67
N LYS A 201 -27.87 9.73 24.07
CA LYS A 201 -28.06 10.41 22.78
C LYS A 201 -28.61 11.82 22.98
N PHE A 202 -27.82 12.81 22.57
CA PHE A 202 -28.12 14.23 22.78
C PHE A 202 -28.83 14.88 21.59
N ALA A 203 -29.68 15.87 21.85
CA ALA A 203 -30.24 16.76 20.84
C ALA A 203 -29.13 17.65 20.28
N SER A 204 -28.57 17.28 19.12
CA SER A 204 -27.39 17.93 18.55
C SER A 204 -27.62 18.48 17.14
N ALA A 205 -26.96 19.61 16.85
CA ALA A 205 -26.88 20.18 15.51
C ALA A 205 -25.99 19.34 14.56
N LEU A 206 -25.17 18.42 15.08
CA LEU A 206 -24.23 17.60 14.31
C LEU A 206 -24.91 16.45 13.55
N TYR A 207 -26.24 16.41 13.49
CA TYR A 207 -27.01 15.38 12.77
C TYR A 207 -27.45 15.79 11.37
N GLY A 208 -27.18 17.02 10.92
CA GLY A 208 -27.62 17.53 9.60
C GLY A 208 -27.37 16.55 8.46
N PRO A 209 -26.11 16.16 8.18
CA PRO A 209 -25.83 15.26 7.05
C PRO A 209 -26.43 13.85 7.19
N PHE A 210 -26.69 13.37 8.41
CA PHE A 210 -27.38 12.09 8.62
C PHE A 210 -28.86 12.19 8.23
N ARG A 211 -29.51 13.33 8.49
CA ARG A 211 -30.91 13.53 8.11
C ARG A 211 -31.07 13.49 6.59
N ASP A 212 -30.12 14.05 5.84
CA ASP A 212 -30.07 13.95 4.38
C ASP A 212 -29.81 12.50 3.92
N ALA A 213 -28.94 11.78 4.63
CA ALA A 213 -28.61 10.39 4.33
C ALA A 213 -29.82 9.47 4.51
N ALA A 214 -30.52 9.59 5.64
CA ALA A 214 -31.58 8.70 6.09
C ALA A 214 -33.01 9.14 5.70
N GLY A 215 -33.18 10.36 5.18
CA GLY A 215 -34.52 10.89 4.86
C GLY A 215 -35.42 11.00 6.08
N SER A 216 -34.85 11.33 7.24
CA SER A 216 -35.49 11.26 8.56
C SER A 216 -35.61 12.63 9.25
N ALA A 217 -35.74 13.71 8.48
CA ALA A 217 -36.09 15.00 9.07
C ALA A 217 -37.52 14.94 9.65
N PRO A 218 -37.77 15.42 10.88
CA PRO A 218 -39.11 15.46 11.45
C PRO A 218 -39.96 16.45 10.66
N SER A 219 -41.23 16.09 10.45
CA SER A 219 -42.18 16.88 9.67
C SER A 219 -42.64 18.14 10.42
N PHE A 220 -42.56 18.13 11.75
CA PHE A 220 -42.85 19.27 12.62
C PHE A 220 -42.04 19.20 13.93
N GLY A 221 -41.97 20.31 14.66
CA GLY A 221 -41.32 20.38 15.97
C GLY A 221 -39.83 20.01 15.96
N ASP A 222 -39.37 19.43 17.06
CA ASP A 222 -38.00 18.93 17.19
C ASP A 222 -37.93 17.65 18.03
N ARG A 223 -36.71 17.18 18.33
CA ARG A 223 -36.45 15.93 19.07
C ARG A 223 -36.05 16.16 20.54
N LYS A 224 -36.18 17.39 21.06
CA LYS A 224 -35.65 17.77 22.38
C LYS A 224 -36.45 17.20 23.56
N CYS A 225 -37.65 16.66 23.31
CA CYS A 225 -38.46 16.02 24.34
C CYS A 225 -38.04 14.58 24.65
N TYR A 226 -37.08 14.00 23.92
CA TYR A 226 -36.57 12.65 24.17
C TYR A 226 -35.05 12.55 23.97
N GLN A 227 -34.47 13.28 23.01
CA GLN A 227 -33.02 13.43 22.95
C GLN A 227 -32.52 14.37 24.06
N LEU A 228 -31.44 13.99 24.73
CA LEU A 228 -30.96 14.71 25.90
C LEU A 228 -30.52 16.14 25.56
N PRO A 229 -30.85 17.15 26.36
CA PRO A 229 -30.29 18.49 26.18
C PRO A 229 -28.76 18.48 26.30
N PRO A 230 -28.00 19.23 25.48
CA PRO A 230 -26.54 19.25 25.53
C PRO A 230 -25.93 19.56 26.91
N THR A 231 -26.63 20.34 27.74
CA THR A 231 -26.20 20.72 29.09
C THR A 231 -26.53 19.68 30.16
N ALA A 232 -27.28 18.63 29.84
CA ALA A 232 -27.91 17.74 30.81
C ALA A 232 -27.05 16.53 31.17
N LYS A 233 -25.83 16.76 31.69
CA LYS A 233 -24.91 15.69 32.16
C LYS A 233 -25.56 14.73 33.15
N GLY A 234 -26.34 15.25 34.11
CA GLY A 234 -27.06 14.43 35.10
C GLY A 234 -28.08 13.46 34.48
N LEU A 235 -28.78 13.87 33.42
CA LEU A 235 -29.71 12.99 32.71
C LEU A 235 -28.97 11.89 31.95
N ALA A 236 -27.84 12.22 31.32
CA ALA A 236 -27.03 11.22 30.63
C ALA A 236 -26.54 10.12 31.57
N ARG A 237 -26.01 10.49 32.76
CA ARG A 237 -25.60 9.52 33.79
C ARG A 237 -26.76 8.61 34.22
N ARG A 238 -27.93 9.18 34.49
CA ARG A 238 -29.13 8.42 34.87
C ARG A 238 -29.59 7.46 33.76
N ALA A 239 -29.57 7.91 32.50
CA ALA A 239 -29.95 7.08 31.36
C ALA A 239 -28.97 5.93 31.12
N ILE A 240 -27.66 6.16 31.27
CA ILE A 240 -26.62 5.11 31.21
C ILE A 240 -26.88 4.05 32.29
N GLN A 241 -27.08 4.47 33.54
CA GLN A 241 -27.34 3.54 34.65
C GLN A 241 -28.63 2.77 34.46
N ARG A 242 -29.70 3.45 34.02
CA ARG A 242 -30.98 2.80 33.69
C ARG A 242 -30.79 1.71 32.66
N ASP A 243 -30.19 2.04 31.52
CA ASP A 243 -30.09 1.11 30.41
C ASP A 243 -29.20 -0.09 30.73
N ALA A 244 -28.12 0.12 31.49
CA ALA A 244 -27.32 -0.97 32.02
C ALA A 244 -28.15 -1.89 32.94
N ALA A 245 -28.94 -1.32 33.85
CA ALA A 245 -29.83 -2.08 34.74
C ALA A 245 -30.98 -2.80 33.99
N GLU A 246 -31.40 -2.27 32.84
CA GLU A 246 -32.43 -2.86 31.98
C GLU A 246 -31.90 -3.96 31.03
N GLY A 247 -30.59 -4.21 31.03
CA GLY A 247 -29.97 -5.32 30.31
C GLY A 247 -29.31 -4.96 28.98
N ALA A 248 -28.92 -3.70 28.78
CA ALA A 248 -28.03 -3.31 27.69
C ALA A 248 -26.66 -3.99 27.85
N ASP A 249 -26.19 -4.65 26.79
CA ASP A 249 -24.88 -5.32 26.78
C ASP A 249 -23.75 -4.35 26.38
N ILE A 250 -24.08 -3.26 25.67
CA ILE A 250 -23.15 -2.18 25.28
C ILE A 250 -23.82 -0.83 25.54
N ILE A 251 -23.07 0.11 26.12
CA ILE A 251 -23.52 1.49 26.38
C ILE A 251 -22.93 2.43 25.33
N MET A 252 -23.76 3.24 24.67
CA MET A 252 -23.31 4.18 23.63
C MET A 252 -23.58 5.64 23.97
N VAL A 253 -22.60 6.50 23.66
CA VAL A 253 -22.72 7.97 23.66
C VAL A 253 -22.76 8.51 22.23
N LYS A 254 -23.71 9.41 21.94
CA LYS A 254 -23.88 10.06 20.63
C LYS A 254 -24.37 11.51 20.77
N PRO A 255 -23.72 12.52 20.15
CA PRO A 255 -22.45 12.51 19.40
C PRO A 255 -21.23 12.13 20.23
N SER A 256 -20.04 12.17 19.64
CA SER A 256 -18.81 11.72 20.29
C SER A 256 -17.91 12.86 20.77
N LEU A 257 -17.46 13.73 19.86
CA LEU A 257 -16.41 14.71 20.10
C LEU A 257 -16.81 15.82 21.10
N PRO A 258 -18.02 16.42 21.05
CA PRO A 258 -18.45 17.38 22.06
C PRO A 258 -18.79 16.74 23.42
N TYR A 259 -18.83 15.41 23.51
CA TYR A 259 -19.33 14.66 24.66
C TYR A 259 -18.29 13.64 25.17
N LEU A 260 -17.00 13.93 24.98
CA LEU A 260 -15.90 13.11 25.51
C LEU A 260 -15.98 12.93 27.03
N ASP A 261 -16.47 13.94 27.74
CA ASP A 261 -16.71 13.89 29.18
C ASP A 261 -17.83 12.90 29.53
N ILE A 262 -18.86 12.78 28.69
CA ILE A 262 -19.93 11.78 28.87
C ILE A 262 -19.46 10.37 28.53
N ILE A 263 -18.55 10.20 27.57
CA ILE A 263 -17.89 8.91 27.31
C ILE A 263 -17.06 8.48 28.54
N ALA A 264 -16.35 9.42 29.15
CA ALA A 264 -15.61 9.17 30.39
C ALA A 264 -16.53 8.80 31.56
N ASP A 265 -17.65 9.53 31.72
CA ASP A 265 -18.69 9.18 32.69
C ASP A 265 -19.28 7.79 32.44
N ALA A 266 -19.53 7.39 31.18
CA ALA A 266 -20.02 6.06 30.85
C ALA A 266 -19.01 4.97 31.24
N ALA A 267 -17.72 5.18 30.94
CA ALA A 267 -16.65 4.26 31.34
C ALA A 267 -16.48 4.15 32.86
N GLU A 268 -16.75 5.22 33.61
CA GLU A 268 -16.75 5.22 35.08
C GLU A 268 -17.97 4.50 35.67
N LEU A 269 -19.16 4.78 35.13
CA LEU A 269 -20.44 4.27 35.64
C LEU A 269 -20.67 2.79 35.30
N THR A 270 -20.14 2.34 34.17
CA THR A 270 -20.31 0.96 33.67
C THR A 270 -18.96 0.39 33.23
N PRO A 271 -17.99 0.23 34.15
CA PRO A 271 -16.61 -0.16 33.81
C PRO A 271 -16.52 -1.57 33.21
N ASP A 272 -17.50 -2.42 33.52
CA ASP A 272 -17.58 -3.81 33.04
C ASP A 272 -18.33 -3.95 31.71
N HIS A 273 -18.84 -2.84 31.14
CA HIS A 273 -19.51 -2.84 29.85
C HIS A 273 -18.61 -2.26 28.75
N PRO A 274 -18.68 -2.80 27.52
CA PRO A 274 -18.14 -2.11 26.36
C PRO A 274 -18.81 -0.73 26.19
N ILE A 275 -17.98 0.27 25.94
CA ILE A 275 -18.44 1.66 25.71
C ILE A 275 -18.31 1.95 24.22
N ALA A 276 -19.46 2.11 23.57
CA ALA A 276 -19.51 2.58 22.20
C ALA A 276 -19.60 4.10 22.13
N CYS A 277 -19.08 4.68 21.06
CA CYS A 277 -19.36 6.07 20.72
C CYS A 277 -19.63 6.21 19.23
N TYR A 278 -20.45 7.19 18.86
CA TYR A 278 -20.74 7.47 17.46
C TYR A 278 -20.06 8.76 17.02
N GLN A 279 -19.07 8.65 16.14
CA GLN A 279 -18.51 9.78 15.39
C GLN A 279 -19.48 10.20 14.28
N VAL A 280 -20.37 11.12 14.61
CA VAL A 280 -21.58 11.39 13.83
C VAL A 280 -21.27 12.11 12.53
N SER A 281 -22.31 12.20 11.69
CA SER A 281 -22.23 12.70 10.33
C SER A 281 -21.69 14.14 10.27
N GLY A 282 -22.12 15.02 11.18
CA GLY A 282 -21.63 16.39 11.28
C GLY A 282 -20.19 16.48 11.77
N GLU A 283 -19.75 15.57 12.65
CA GLU A 283 -18.35 15.52 13.11
C GLU A 283 -17.43 15.10 11.97
N PHE A 284 -17.82 14.06 11.23
CA PHE A 284 -17.12 13.62 10.03
C PHE A 284 -17.04 14.74 8.97
N ALA A 285 -18.18 15.36 8.64
CA ALA A 285 -18.24 16.45 7.66
C ALA A 285 -17.43 17.67 8.11
N MET A 286 -17.46 18.02 9.41
CA MET A 286 -16.67 19.10 9.99
C MET A 286 -15.16 18.85 9.83
N ILE A 287 -14.70 17.63 10.09
CA ILE A 287 -13.29 17.25 9.92
C ILE A 287 -12.89 17.32 8.43
N HIS A 288 -13.74 16.80 7.53
CA HIS A 288 -13.50 16.92 6.09
C HIS A 288 -13.44 18.37 5.62
N ALA A 289 -14.35 19.22 6.11
CA ALA A 289 -14.41 20.63 5.74
C ALA A 289 -13.17 21.40 6.21
N GLY A 290 -12.75 21.20 7.47
CA GLY A 290 -11.53 21.84 7.99
C GLY A 290 -10.27 21.40 7.26
N ALA A 291 -10.17 20.11 6.91
CA ALA A 291 -9.05 19.62 6.10
C ALA A 291 -9.05 20.21 4.68
N LYS A 292 -10.22 20.29 4.03
CA LYS A 292 -10.37 20.91 2.70
C LYS A 292 -10.02 22.40 2.72
N ALA A 293 -10.31 23.10 3.82
CA ALA A 293 -9.94 24.50 4.02
C ALA A 293 -8.45 24.71 4.39
N GLY A 294 -7.68 23.63 4.55
CA GLY A 294 -6.26 23.71 4.91
C GLY A 294 -5.98 24.00 6.38
N VAL A 295 -6.96 23.84 7.27
CA VAL A 295 -6.79 24.05 8.72
C VAL A 295 -5.87 22.97 9.32
N TYR A 296 -5.98 21.73 8.81
CA TYR A 296 -5.17 20.59 9.26
C TYR A 296 -5.11 19.50 8.18
N ASP A 297 -4.22 18.51 8.36
CA ASP A 297 -4.21 17.27 7.58
C ASP A 297 -5.36 16.34 8.03
N LEU A 298 -6.13 15.83 7.05
CA LEU A 298 -7.31 14.99 7.30
C LEU A 298 -6.97 13.75 8.13
N LYS A 299 -5.91 13.04 7.73
CA LYS A 299 -5.52 11.79 8.38
C LYS A 299 -5.09 12.05 9.82
N THR A 300 -4.29 13.08 10.04
CA THR A 300 -3.80 13.47 11.37
C THR A 300 -4.97 13.80 12.29
N MET A 301 -5.91 14.65 11.85
CA MET A 301 -7.07 15.01 12.67
C MET A 301 -8.03 13.84 12.90
N ALA A 302 -8.20 12.95 11.92
CA ALA A 302 -9.01 11.74 12.10
C ALA A 302 -8.39 10.82 13.17
N PHE A 303 -7.08 10.59 13.15
CA PHE A 303 -6.38 9.85 14.22
C PHE A 303 -6.52 10.54 15.56
N GLU A 304 -6.29 11.86 15.66
CA GLU A 304 -6.35 12.58 16.93
C GLU A 304 -7.75 12.55 17.57
N THR A 305 -8.80 12.75 16.77
CA THR A 305 -10.17 12.64 17.27
C THR A 305 -10.47 11.23 17.72
N THR A 306 -10.14 10.21 16.93
CA THR A 306 -10.43 8.81 17.27
C THR A 306 -9.62 8.31 18.47
N GLU A 307 -8.34 8.66 18.56
CA GLU A 307 -7.49 8.36 19.73
C GLU A 307 -8.00 9.11 20.98
N SER A 308 -8.62 10.29 20.82
CA SER A 308 -9.32 10.98 21.92
C SER A 308 -10.59 10.25 22.38
N LEU A 309 -11.34 9.62 21.47
CA LEU A 309 -12.48 8.76 21.82
C LEU A 309 -12.03 7.56 22.65
N VAL A 310 -10.95 6.89 22.20
CA VAL A 310 -10.34 5.77 22.95
C VAL A 310 -9.82 6.24 24.31
N ARG A 311 -9.18 7.41 24.38
CA ARG A 311 -8.71 8.00 25.64
C ARG A 311 -9.86 8.25 26.62
N ALA A 312 -11.01 8.69 26.13
CA ALA A 312 -12.19 8.92 26.96
C ALA A 312 -12.83 7.62 27.48
N GLY A 313 -12.48 6.46 26.92
CA GLY A 313 -12.95 5.15 27.40
C GLY A 313 -13.67 4.32 26.34
N ALA A 314 -13.84 4.84 25.12
CA ALA A 314 -14.51 4.10 24.06
C ALA A 314 -13.74 2.81 23.69
N THR A 315 -14.49 1.72 23.58
CA THR A 315 -14.02 0.39 23.19
C THR A 315 -14.52 0.00 21.80
N LEU A 316 -15.58 0.66 21.33
CA LEU A 316 -16.23 0.50 20.04
C LEU A 316 -16.55 1.89 19.45
N ILE A 317 -16.28 2.09 18.17
CA ILE A 317 -16.38 3.38 17.49
C ILE A 317 -17.19 3.21 16.21
N LEU A 318 -18.37 3.80 16.18
CA LEU A 318 -19.16 3.93 14.96
C LEU A 318 -18.65 5.15 14.20
N SER A 319 -18.04 4.95 13.04
CA SER A 319 -17.45 6.06 12.28
C SER A 319 -17.50 5.86 10.77
N TYR A 320 -17.78 6.95 10.06
CA TYR A 320 -17.70 7.01 8.60
C TYR A 320 -16.25 7.03 8.07
N PHE A 321 -15.25 7.28 8.93
CA PHE A 321 -13.83 7.11 8.61
C PHE A 321 -13.39 5.64 8.61
N THR A 322 -14.28 4.68 8.88
CA THR A 322 -13.91 3.26 8.94
C THR A 322 -13.13 2.79 7.70
N PRO A 323 -13.57 3.06 6.45
CA PRO A 323 -12.79 2.68 5.26
C PRO A 323 -11.36 3.25 5.26
N ASP A 324 -11.19 4.49 5.71
CA ASP A 324 -9.88 5.14 5.82
C ASP A 324 -9.00 4.49 6.89
N PHE A 325 -9.55 4.20 8.07
CA PHE A 325 -8.82 3.56 9.15
C PHE A 325 -8.41 2.12 8.83
N LEU A 326 -9.23 1.37 8.10
CA LEU A 326 -8.85 0.04 7.63
C LEU A 326 -7.58 0.09 6.76
N GLU A 327 -7.44 1.12 5.94
CA GLU A 327 -6.24 1.38 5.12
C GLU A 327 -5.08 1.94 5.96
N TRP A 328 -5.34 2.94 6.81
CA TRP A 328 -4.28 3.61 7.57
C TRP A 328 -3.67 2.74 8.66
N LEU A 329 -4.49 1.93 9.35
CA LEU A 329 -4.02 0.97 10.35
C LEU A 329 -3.32 -0.22 9.68
N TRP A 330 -3.76 -0.63 8.47
CA TRP A 330 -3.00 -1.58 7.66
C TRP A 330 -1.59 -1.07 7.41
N ARG A 331 -1.45 0.17 6.94
CA ARG A 331 -0.13 0.78 6.69
C ARG A 331 0.68 1.05 7.94
N ARG A 332 0.08 1.29 9.12
CA ARG A 332 0.81 1.40 10.40
C ARG A 332 1.37 0.04 10.83
N ALA A 333 0.59 -1.04 10.71
CA ALA A 333 1.06 -2.41 10.93
C ALA A 333 2.15 -2.77 9.91
N PHE A 334 1.94 -2.43 8.64
CA PHE A 334 2.91 -2.61 7.58
C PHE A 334 4.13 -1.70 7.70
N ALA A 335 4.08 -0.53 8.32
CA ALA A 335 5.26 0.31 8.55
C ALA A 335 6.16 -0.28 9.63
N PHE A 336 5.58 -1.00 10.60
CA PHE A 336 6.30 -1.74 11.63
C PHE A 336 6.83 -3.10 11.14
N THR A 337 6.19 -3.70 10.12
CA THR A 337 6.71 -4.87 9.39
C THR A 337 7.43 -4.52 8.07
N SER A 338 7.48 -3.25 7.66
CA SER A 338 8.21 -2.76 6.47
C SER A 338 9.66 -2.45 6.79
N THR A 339 10.06 -2.51 8.06
CA THR A 339 11.44 -2.83 8.42
C THR A 339 11.77 -4.29 8.07
N ALA A 340 10.79 -5.16 7.84
CA ALA A 340 10.95 -6.60 7.57
C ALA A 340 10.51 -7.08 6.17
N MET A 341 9.81 -6.28 5.35
CA MET A 341 9.97 -6.41 3.89
C MET A 341 11.21 -5.62 3.51
N ALA A 342 12.38 -6.25 3.65
CA ALA A 342 13.63 -5.66 3.20
C ALA A 342 13.42 -5.10 1.78
N ASP A 343 13.78 -3.84 1.57
CA ASP A 343 13.68 -3.16 0.28
C ASP A 343 14.13 -4.14 -0.81
N LEU A 344 13.26 -4.47 -1.77
CA LEU A 344 13.57 -5.48 -2.80
C LEU A 344 14.91 -5.18 -3.48
N ARG A 345 15.29 -3.90 -3.58
CA ARG A 345 16.59 -3.44 -4.06
C ARG A 345 17.75 -3.89 -3.16
N LEU A 346 17.58 -3.79 -1.84
CA LEU A 346 18.56 -4.25 -0.86
C LEU A 346 18.66 -5.79 -0.85
N GLN A 347 17.54 -6.50 -0.92
CA GLN A 347 17.56 -7.97 -1.03
C GLN A 347 18.26 -8.43 -2.32
N THR A 348 17.96 -7.78 -3.44
CA THR A 348 18.61 -8.05 -4.72
C THR A 348 20.09 -7.69 -4.67
N LEU A 349 20.47 -6.56 -4.05
CA LEU A 349 21.88 -6.19 -3.86
C LEU A 349 22.61 -7.27 -3.05
N ILE A 350 22.08 -7.66 -1.89
CA ILE A 350 22.64 -8.73 -1.06
C ILE A 350 22.79 -10.02 -1.87
N ALA A 351 21.76 -10.43 -2.62
CA ALA A 351 21.81 -11.64 -3.43
C ALA A 351 22.92 -11.59 -4.50
N ILE A 352 23.03 -10.48 -5.24
CA ILE A 352 24.08 -10.29 -6.25
C ILE A 352 25.46 -10.31 -5.58
N THR A 353 25.63 -9.57 -4.47
CA THR A 353 26.89 -9.51 -3.72
C THR A 353 27.29 -10.90 -3.23
N THR A 354 26.36 -11.65 -2.63
CA THR A 354 26.61 -13.01 -2.13
C THR A 354 26.98 -13.97 -3.26
N ILE A 355 26.24 -13.96 -4.38
CA ILE A 355 26.54 -14.80 -5.55
C ILE A 355 27.93 -14.49 -6.10
N LEU A 356 28.25 -13.21 -6.29
CA LEU A 356 29.55 -12.79 -6.81
C LEU A 356 30.68 -13.14 -5.86
N LEU A 357 30.53 -12.89 -4.56
CA LEU A 357 31.55 -13.21 -3.57
C LEU A 357 31.81 -14.71 -3.52
N LEU A 358 30.77 -15.53 -3.33
CA LEU A 358 30.91 -16.98 -3.23
C LEU A 358 31.46 -17.59 -4.52
N GLY A 359 30.94 -17.18 -5.67
CA GLY A 359 31.40 -17.69 -6.96
C GLY A 359 32.81 -17.23 -7.30
N THR A 360 33.19 -15.99 -6.97
CA THR A 360 34.56 -15.50 -7.16
C THR A 360 35.53 -16.22 -6.24
N SER A 361 35.21 -16.38 -4.96
CA SER A 361 36.00 -17.15 -4.00
C SER A 361 36.17 -18.60 -4.46
N TYR A 362 35.10 -19.26 -4.89
CA TYR A 362 35.17 -20.59 -5.48
C TYR A 362 36.11 -20.61 -6.69
N SER A 363 35.94 -19.66 -7.62
CA SER A 363 36.76 -19.62 -8.83
C SER A 363 38.25 -19.42 -8.55
N ALA A 364 38.58 -18.62 -7.53
CA ALA A 364 39.95 -18.38 -7.10
C ALA A 364 40.56 -19.59 -6.41
N LEU A 365 39.81 -20.27 -5.53
CA LEU A 365 40.27 -21.45 -4.80
C LEU A 365 40.50 -22.66 -5.72
N TYR A 366 39.63 -22.85 -6.71
CA TYR A 366 39.64 -24.02 -7.59
C TYR A 366 40.18 -23.73 -9.00
N GLY A 367 40.69 -22.52 -9.25
CA GLY A 367 41.25 -22.12 -10.53
C GLY A 367 40.28 -22.23 -11.71
N THR A 368 38.98 -22.02 -11.48
CA THR A 368 37.95 -22.22 -12.52
C THR A 368 37.68 -20.98 -13.37
N TYR A 369 38.24 -19.82 -13.03
CA TYR A 369 38.06 -18.61 -13.81
C TYR A 369 39.00 -18.56 -15.02
N LEU A 370 38.52 -17.98 -16.11
CA LEU A 370 39.34 -17.59 -17.25
C LEU A 370 39.66 -16.09 -17.20
N ASP A 371 40.94 -15.75 -17.10
CA ASP A 371 41.42 -14.37 -17.16
C ASP A 371 41.23 -13.78 -18.57
N THR A 372 40.30 -12.83 -18.69
CA THR A 372 39.96 -12.23 -19.99
C THR A 372 40.84 -11.04 -20.35
N SER A 373 41.59 -10.47 -19.41
CA SER A 373 42.63 -9.47 -19.72
C SER A 373 43.78 -10.08 -20.53
N ASN A 374 43.93 -11.40 -20.52
CA ASN A 374 44.91 -12.11 -21.33
C ASN A 374 44.38 -12.35 -22.75
N ALA A 375 44.79 -11.50 -23.69
CA ALA A 375 44.43 -11.57 -25.10
C ALA A 375 44.75 -12.92 -25.79
N LEU A 376 45.74 -13.68 -25.27
CA LEU A 376 46.11 -14.99 -25.79
C LEU A 376 45.13 -16.10 -25.35
N LEU A 377 44.40 -15.89 -24.26
CA LEU A 377 43.47 -16.87 -23.70
C LEU A 377 42.01 -16.56 -24.04
N THR A 378 41.65 -15.31 -24.31
CA THR A 378 40.27 -14.88 -24.54
C THR A 378 39.59 -15.49 -25.75
N HIS A 379 40.32 -15.77 -26.82
CA HIS A 379 39.77 -16.35 -28.04
C HIS A 379 39.64 -17.87 -27.97
N LEU A 380 40.35 -18.52 -27.04
CA LEU A 380 40.30 -19.96 -26.86
C LEU A 380 39.01 -20.40 -26.14
N PRO A 381 38.56 -21.66 -26.37
CA PRO A 381 37.52 -22.26 -25.56
C PRO A 381 37.99 -22.35 -24.09
N HIS A 382 37.06 -22.17 -23.15
CA HIS A 382 37.38 -22.30 -21.73
C HIS A 382 37.93 -23.72 -21.45
N PRO A 383 38.99 -23.89 -20.64
CA PRO A 383 39.56 -25.22 -20.37
C PRO A 383 38.53 -26.25 -19.87
N LEU A 384 37.62 -25.78 -19.01
CA LEU A 384 36.49 -26.57 -18.49
C LEU A 384 35.28 -26.70 -19.44
N ALA A 385 35.30 -26.14 -20.66
CA ALA A 385 34.12 -26.13 -21.55
C ALA A 385 33.68 -27.54 -21.99
N LYS A 386 34.59 -28.54 -21.95
CA LYS A 386 34.27 -29.94 -22.27
C LYS A 386 33.54 -30.67 -21.13
N THR A 387 33.75 -30.24 -19.89
CA THR A 387 33.26 -30.93 -18.68
C THR A 387 32.18 -30.14 -17.93
N HIS A 388 32.16 -28.81 -18.06
CA HIS A 388 31.22 -27.91 -17.40
C HIS A 388 30.40 -27.15 -18.46
N TYR A 389 29.09 -27.39 -18.49
CA TYR A 389 28.16 -26.80 -19.45
C TYR A 389 28.25 -25.26 -19.51
N PHE A 390 28.22 -24.61 -18.35
CA PHE A 390 28.25 -23.14 -18.25
C PHE A 390 29.62 -22.51 -18.54
N ALA A 391 30.70 -23.30 -18.55
CA ALA A 391 32.02 -22.83 -18.96
C ALA A 391 32.13 -22.66 -20.48
N SER A 392 31.23 -23.28 -21.26
CA SER A 392 31.21 -23.09 -22.70
C SER A 392 30.65 -21.73 -23.09
N LYS A 393 31.39 -20.94 -23.86
CA LYS A 393 30.93 -19.64 -24.40
C LYS A 393 29.77 -19.78 -25.39
N SER A 394 29.54 -20.98 -25.94
CA SER A 394 28.45 -21.26 -26.88
C SER A 394 27.14 -21.68 -26.19
N ASN A 395 27.09 -21.72 -24.85
CA ASN A 395 25.87 -22.11 -24.16
C ASN A 395 24.72 -21.11 -24.44
N PRO A 396 23.45 -21.58 -24.52
CA PRO A 396 22.28 -20.75 -24.79
C PRO A 396 22.09 -19.56 -23.84
N LEU A 397 22.38 -19.71 -22.53
CA LEU A 397 22.28 -18.62 -21.55
C LEU A 397 23.21 -17.47 -21.95
N ASN A 398 24.44 -17.77 -22.37
CA ASN A 398 25.37 -16.76 -22.82
C ASN A 398 24.95 -16.12 -24.16
N VAL A 399 24.63 -16.95 -25.16
CA VAL A 399 24.38 -16.50 -26.54
C VAL A 399 23.09 -15.71 -26.67
N TYR A 400 22.00 -16.18 -26.06
CA TYR A 400 20.67 -15.59 -26.25
C TYR A 400 20.29 -14.59 -25.17
N PHE A 401 20.78 -14.76 -23.93
CA PHE A 401 20.39 -13.90 -22.80
C PHE A 401 21.49 -12.90 -22.44
N ILE A 402 22.64 -13.37 -21.95
CA ILE A 402 23.68 -12.49 -21.38
C ILE A 402 24.19 -11.47 -22.41
N LYS A 403 24.53 -11.90 -23.64
CA LYS A 403 24.97 -10.99 -24.72
C LYS A 403 23.91 -9.97 -25.13
N LYS A 404 22.64 -10.23 -24.85
CA LYS A 404 21.49 -9.36 -25.19
C LYS A 404 20.79 -8.82 -23.93
N ALA A 405 21.50 -8.76 -22.79
CA ALA A 405 20.85 -8.60 -21.49
C ALA A 405 20.08 -7.28 -21.36
N TRP A 406 20.61 -6.17 -21.88
CA TRP A 406 19.89 -4.90 -21.86
C TRP A 406 18.64 -4.93 -22.73
N GLY A 407 18.68 -5.57 -23.90
CA GLY A 407 17.52 -5.70 -24.79
C GLY A 407 16.35 -6.43 -24.11
N TRP A 408 16.64 -7.55 -23.43
CA TRP A 408 15.63 -8.26 -22.63
C TRP A 408 15.12 -7.42 -21.45
N THR A 409 16.02 -6.68 -20.79
CA THR A 409 15.68 -5.78 -19.68
C THR A 409 14.75 -4.67 -20.14
N SER A 410 15.02 -4.06 -21.31
CA SER A 410 14.16 -3.08 -21.97
C SER A 410 12.80 -3.65 -22.32
N LEU A 411 12.75 -4.86 -22.91
CA LEU A 411 11.49 -5.51 -23.29
C LEU A 411 10.59 -5.73 -22.06
N VAL A 412 11.15 -6.30 -20.99
CA VAL A 412 10.42 -6.57 -19.74
C VAL A 412 10.00 -5.28 -19.05
N PHE A 413 10.87 -4.26 -19.04
CA PHE A 413 10.51 -2.95 -18.47
C PHE A 413 9.37 -2.29 -19.24
N ILE A 414 9.45 -2.24 -20.58
CA ILE A 414 8.41 -1.63 -21.42
C ILE A 414 7.09 -2.38 -21.25
N PHE A 415 7.12 -3.72 -21.25
CA PHE A 415 5.93 -4.52 -20.98
C PHE A 415 5.34 -4.23 -19.58
N SER A 416 6.17 -4.20 -18.54
CA SER A 416 5.75 -3.84 -17.18
C SER A 416 5.18 -2.42 -17.11
N TYR A 417 5.80 -1.45 -17.78
CA TYR A 417 5.39 -0.04 -17.76
C TYR A 417 4.06 0.17 -18.51
N LEU A 418 3.89 -0.42 -19.69
CA LEU A 418 2.68 -0.27 -20.50
C LEU A 418 1.46 -0.96 -19.86
N THR A 419 1.68 -2.10 -19.21
CA THR A 419 0.62 -2.85 -18.51
C THR A 419 0.32 -2.31 -17.11
N SER A 420 1.18 -1.43 -16.57
CA SER A 420 0.99 -0.81 -15.26
C SER A 420 -0.26 0.10 -15.25
N PRO A 421 -1.08 0.07 -14.19
CA PRO A 421 -2.14 1.06 -13.95
C PRO A 421 -1.64 2.51 -14.06
N ALA A 422 -2.53 3.44 -14.40
CA ALA A 422 -2.20 4.85 -14.64
C ALA A 422 -1.42 5.50 -13.48
N GLN A 423 -1.77 5.14 -12.24
CA GLN A 423 -1.15 5.63 -11.01
C GLN A 423 0.32 5.17 -10.87
N MET A 424 0.73 4.10 -11.56
CA MET A 424 2.08 3.53 -11.50
C MET A 424 2.97 3.94 -12.70
N ARG A 425 2.40 4.58 -13.72
CA ARG A 425 3.12 5.05 -14.93
C ARG A 425 3.74 6.43 -14.70
N THR A 426 4.65 6.51 -13.73
CA THR A 426 5.32 7.76 -13.35
C THR A 426 6.46 8.11 -14.30
N ARG A 427 6.64 9.40 -14.61
CA ARG A 427 7.79 9.90 -15.42
C ARG A 427 9.15 9.51 -14.81
N GLN A 428 9.25 9.42 -13.49
CA GLN A 428 10.46 8.98 -12.78
C GLN A 428 10.97 7.61 -13.25
N ARG A 429 10.08 6.62 -13.39
CA ARG A 429 10.46 5.27 -13.87
C ARG A 429 11.06 5.32 -15.27
N LEU A 430 10.45 6.13 -16.14
CA LEU A 430 10.95 6.34 -17.50
C LEU A 430 12.31 7.05 -17.50
N TYR A 431 12.51 8.08 -16.68
CA TYR A 431 13.80 8.77 -16.59
C TYR A 431 14.92 7.86 -16.07
N LYS A 432 14.66 7.02 -15.06
CA LYS A 432 15.62 6.02 -14.59
C LYS A 432 16.02 5.05 -15.70
N TYR A 433 15.03 4.57 -16.46
CA TYR A 433 15.27 3.70 -17.62
C TYR A 433 16.10 4.39 -18.69
N LEU A 434 15.74 5.62 -19.08
CA LEU A 434 16.47 6.39 -20.10
C LEU A 434 17.90 6.69 -19.65
N PHE A 435 18.11 7.04 -18.38
CA PHE A 435 19.44 7.27 -17.82
C PHE A 435 20.30 6.00 -17.89
N LEU A 436 19.81 4.87 -17.38
CA LEU A 436 20.58 3.63 -17.41
C LEU A 436 20.75 3.08 -18.83
N THR A 437 19.81 3.36 -19.73
CA THR A 437 19.98 3.08 -21.16
C THR A 437 21.07 3.96 -21.74
N GLY A 438 21.15 5.23 -21.35
CA GLY A 438 22.26 6.12 -21.69
C GLY A 438 23.60 5.61 -21.16
N VAL A 439 23.65 5.14 -19.91
CA VAL A 439 24.84 4.50 -19.32
C VAL A 439 25.23 3.25 -20.11
N TRP A 440 24.28 2.38 -20.42
CA TRP A 440 24.52 1.19 -21.25
C TRP A 440 24.97 1.57 -22.66
N ILE A 441 24.37 2.56 -23.30
CA ILE A 441 24.79 3.10 -24.61
C ILE A 441 26.18 3.67 -24.50
N VAL A 442 26.55 4.45 -23.49
CA VAL A 442 27.94 4.94 -23.35
C VAL A 442 28.91 3.78 -23.17
N PHE A 443 28.52 2.77 -22.37
CA PHE A 443 29.31 1.56 -22.16
C PHE A 443 29.37 0.65 -23.40
N THR A 444 28.40 0.70 -24.33
CA THR A 444 28.36 -0.20 -25.52
C THR A 444 28.62 0.50 -26.86
N SER A 445 28.32 1.79 -27.00
CA SER A 445 28.65 2.67 -28.16
C SER A 445 30.14 2.99 -28.23
N TRP A 446 30.88 2.39 -27.31
CA TRP A 446 32.22 1.82 -27.42
C TRP A 446 32.57 1.05 -28.71
N PHE A 447 31.88 1.29 -29.84
CA PHE A 447 32.06 0.62 -31.13
C PHE A 447 32.44 1.58 -32.28
N PHE A 448 32.49 2.90 -32.06
CA PHE A 448 32.92 3.89 -33.07
C PHE A 448 34.16 4.71 -32.66
N GLY A 449 35.18 4.03 -32.14
CA GLY A 449 36.51 4.56 -31.82
C GLY A 449 37.33 3.54 -31.00
N PRO A 450 38.65 3.72 -30.81
CA PRO A 450 39.42 2.83 -29.93
C PRO A 450 38.80 2.82 -28.55
N ALA A 451 38.53 1.63 -28.02
CA ALA A 451 37.70 1.52 -26.84
C ALA A 451 38.38 2.27 -25.68
N LEU A 452 37.73 3.23 -25.01
CA LEU A 452 38.01 3.57 -23.60
C LEU A 452 38.48 2.36 -22.73
N LEU A 453 38.07 1.08 -22.95
CA LEU A 453 38.70 -0.07 -22.26
C LEU A 453 40.10 -0.30 -22.79
N ASP A 454 40.29 -0.31 -24.10
CA ASP A 454 41.60 -0.40 -24.73
C ASP A 454 42.50 0.78 -24.25
N ARG A 455 41.95 1.99 -24.07
CA ARG A 455 42.67 3.16 -23.51
C ARG A 455 42.90 3.07 -22.01
N VAL A 456 41.96 2.57 -21.22
CA VAL A 456 42.10 2.34 -19.77
C VAL A 456 43.10 1.21 -19.54
N ALA A 457 43.01 0.14 -20.33
CA ALA A 457 43.94 -0.98 -20.36
C ALA A 457 45.34 -0.46 -20.67
N VAL A 458 45.53 0.30 -21.75
CA VAL A 458 46.81 0.93 -22.11
C VAL A 458 47.28 1.91 -21.02
N TYR A 459 46.41 2.79 -20.51
CA TYR A 459 46.73 3.74 -19.42
C TYR A 459 47.09 3.02 -18.12
N SER A 460 46.53 1.85 -17.87
CA SER A 460 46.85 0.97 -16.74
C SER A 460 48.10 0.10 -16.97
N GLY A 461 48.86 0.32 -18.05
CA GLY A 461 50.09 -0.40 -18.36
C GLY A 461 49.97 -1.47 -19.46
N GLY A 462 48.93 -1.40 -20.28
CA GLY A 462 48.70 -2.35 -21.38
C GLY A 462 49.61 -2.11 -22.59
N GLU A 463 50.22 -3.18 -23.11
CA GLU A 463 51.10 -3.18 -24.28
C GLU A 463 50.39 -3.87 -25.45
N CYS A 464 50.49 -3.30 -26.66
CA CYS A 464 49.98 -3.95 -27.87
C CYS A 464 50.96 -5.05 -28.30
N VAL A 465 50.50 -6.29 -28.41
CA VAL A 465 51.36 -7.43 -28.75
C VAL A 465 50.76 -8.33 -29.84
N TYR A 466 51.64 -9.04 -30.55
CA TYR A 466 51.28 -10.09 -31.51
C TYR A 466 52.19 -11.31 -31.33
N GLN A 467 51.67 -12.50 -31.61
CA GLN A 467 52.40 -13.76 -31.44
C GLN A 467 52.87 -14.30 -32.80
N LEU A 468 54.12 -14.76 -32.86
CA LEU A 468 54.73 -15.40 -34.03
C LEU A 468 54.49 -16.92 -34.03
N PRO A 469 54.66 -17.61 -35.18
CA PRO A 469 54.45 -19.06 -35.29
C PRO A 469 55.34 -19.91 -34.37
N ASP A 470 56.50 -19.39 -33.99
CA ASP A 470 57.43 -20.00 -33.04
C ASP A 470 57.01 -19.82 -31.56
N GLY A 471 55.91 -19.11 -31.33
CA GLY A 471 55.37 -18.81 -30.01
C GLY A 471 55.92 -17.54 -29.36
N GLN A 472 56.88 -16.84 -29.98
CA GLN A 472 57.42 -15.59 -29.46
C GLN A 472 56.38 -14.48 -29.51
N VAL A 473 56.35 -13.62 -28.48
CA VAL A 473 55.42 -12.49 -28.38
C VAL A 473 56.21 -11.20 -28.61
N GLN A 474 55.79 -10.42 -29.61
CA GLN A 474 56.40 -9.16 -29.99
C GLN A 474 55.47 -7.98 -29.69
N THR A 475 56.03 -6.82 -29.37
CA THR A 475 55.28 -5.59 -29.13
C THR A 475 55.10 -4.77 -30.41
N ALA A 476 53.95 -4.14 -30.58
CA ALA A 476 53.64 -3.21 -31.67
C ALA A 476 53.14 -1.86 -31.12
N PRO A 477 53.15 -0.78 -31.93
CA PRO A 477 52.49 0.47 -31.58
C PRO A 477 51.00 0.26 -31.28
N VAL A 478 50.47 0.98 -30.30
CA VAL A 478 49.11 0.78 -29.78
C VAL A 478 48.04 1.08 -30.83
N GLU A 479 48.33 1.96 -31.77
CA GLU A 479 47.49 2.34 -32.90
C GLU A 479 47.11 1.13 -33.77
N VAL A 480 48.00 0.14 -33.87
CA VAL A 480 47.80 -1.09 -34.64
C VAL A 480 46.76 -1.99 -33.95
N CYS A 481 46.79 -2.08 -32.62
CA CYS A 481 45.77 -2.78 -31.85
C CYS A 481 44.40 -2.08 -31.91
N TYR A 482 44.39 -0.75 -31.95
CA TYR A 482 43.16 0.03 -32.10
C TYR A 482 42.47 -0.19 -33.45
N ALA A 483 43.24 -0.41 -34.52
CA ALA A 483 42.71 -0.68 -35.85
C ALA A 483 41.98 -2.04 -35.95
N LYS A 484 42.29 -3.00 -35.06
CA LYS A 484 41.75 -4.37 -35.04
C LYS A 484 41.86 -5.11 -36.40
N SER A 485 42.74 -4.66 -37.27
CA SER A 485 43.03 -5.25 -38.57
C SER A 485 44.10 -6.34 -38.44
N ALA A 486 44.09 -7.29 -39.37
CA ALA A 486 45.14 -8.29 -39.46
C ALA A 486 46.43 -7.63 -40.01
N ILE A 487 47.55 -7.87 -39.34
CA ILE A 487 48.88 -7.49 -39.80
C ILE A 487 49.58 -8.67 -40.47
N SER A 488 50.42 -8.37 -41.45
CA SER A 488 51.29 -9.32 -42.14
C SER A 488 52.58 -8.61 -42.58
N PRO A 489 53.65 -9.37 -42.88
CA PRO A 489 54.89 -8.80 -43.42
C PRO A 489 54.66 -7.94 -44.68
N GLN A 490 53.68 -8.29 -45.52
CA GLN A 490 53.35 -7.57 -46.76
C GLN A 490 52.56 -6.28 -46.53
N THR A 491 51.79 -6.20 -45.45
CA THR A 491 50.89 -5.05 -45.18
C THR A 491 51.47 -4.05 -44.18
N HIS A 492 52.37 -4.50 -43.29
CA HIS A 492 52.92 -3.69 -42.20
C HIS A 492 54.43 -3.91 -42.07
N GLU A 493 55.17 -3.82 -43.18
CA GLU A 493 56.60 -4.16 -43.29
C GLU A 493 57.48 -3.50 -42.21
N HIS A 494 57.18 -2.26 -41.84
CA HIS A 494 57.91 -1.51 -40.81
C HIS A 494 57.88 -2.18 -39.42
N LEU A 495 56.76 -2.80 -39.03
CA LEU A 495 56.62 -3.50 -37.74
C LEU A 495 57.51 -4.75 -37.65
N PHE A 496 57.84 -5.34 -38.80
CA PHE A 496 58.59 -6.59 -38.89
C PHE A 496 60.08 -6.38 -39.19
N ARG A 497 60.48 -5.21 -39.72
CA ARG A 497 61.90 -4.86 -39.93
C ARG A 497 62.61 -4.44 -38.63
N GLU A 498 61.93 -3.74 -37.72
CA GLU A 498 62.54 -3.21 -36.48
C GLU A 498 62.64 -4.25 -35.35
N ALA A 499 61.83 -5.32 -35.37
CA ALA A 499 61.61 -6.22 -34.22
C ALA A 499 62.50 -7.49 -34.14
N ALA A 500 63.73 -7.46 -34.69
CA ALA A 500 64.77 -8.52 -34.71
C ALA A 500 64.85 -9.38 -36.00
N PRO A 501 65.85 -9.16 -36.89
CA PRO A 501 65.94 -9.80 -38.22
C PRO A 501 66.05 -11.34 -38.24
N GLN A 502 66.49 -11.98 -37.15
CA GLN A 502 66.80 -13.42 -37.14
C GLN A 502 65.59 -14.31 -36.84
N SER A 503 64.53 -13.79 -36.20
CA SER A 503 63.33 -14.55 -35.83
C SER A 503 62.34 -14.77 -36.99
N PHE A 504 62.58 -14.16 -38.15
CA PHE A 504 61.60 -14.06 -39.24
C PHE A 504 61.97 -14.85 -40.50
N ILE A 505 63.11 -15.54 -40.50
CA ILE A 505 63.53 -16.44 -41.58
C ILE A 505 62.70 -17.72 -41.46
N GLY A 506 61.54 -17.78 -42.14
CA GLY A 506 60.68 -18.98 -42.19
C GLY A 506 59.19 -18.79 -41.94
N LEU A 507 58.66 -17.55 -41.92
CA LEU A 507 57.21 -17.34 -41.84
C LEU A 507 56.48 -17.95 -43.07
N PRO A 508 55.39 -18.72 -42.88
CA PRO A 508 54.60 -19.27 -43.99
C PRO A 508 54.05 -18.17 -44.90
N GLU A 509 54.06 -18.41 -46.21
CA GLU A 509 53.54 -17.47 -47.21
C GLU A 509 52.04 -17.20 -46.95
N GLY A 510 51.68 -15.93 -46.76
CA GLY A 510 50.31 -15.51 -46.42
C GLY A 510 49.95 -15.50 -44.93
N TRP A 511 50.91 -15.69 -44.01
CA TRP A 511 50.64 -15.60 -42.57
C TRP A 511 50.11 -14.22 -42.15
N ARG A 512 49.09 -14.23 -41.29
CA ARG A 512 48.43 -13.03 -40.74
C ARG A 512 48.18 -13.22 -39.26
N THR A 513 48.30 -12.14 -38.49
CA THR A 513 47.92 -12.12 -37.06
C THR A 513 47.19 -10.82 -36.74
N VAL A 514 46.37 -10.81 -35.69
CA VAL A 514 45.67 -9.59 -35.24
C VAL A 514 46.29 -9.18 -33.90
N PRO A 515 46.99 -8.04 -33.82
CA PRO A 515 47.60 -7.56 -32.59
C PRO A 515 46.53 -7.27 -31.54
N ARG A 516 46.84 -7.51 -30.27
CA ARG A 516 45.92 -7.28 -29.15
C ARG A 516 46.66 -6.67 -27.96
N ILE A 517 45.94 -5.84 -27.20
CA ILE A 517 46.47 -5.25 -25.96
C ILE A 517 46.56 -6.34 -24.89
N ARG A 518 47.69 -6.37 -24.18
CA ARG A 518 48.01 -7.30 -23.09
C ARG A 518 48.42 -6.50 -21.85
N ARG A 519 48.20 -7.03 -20.64
CA ARG A 519 48.61 -6.44 -19.34
C ARG A 519 47.81 -5.23 -18.84
N GLY A 520 46.79 -4.78 -19.56
CA GLY A 520 45.87 -3.76 -19.06
C GLY A 520 44.69 -4.34 -18.28
N HIS A 521 44.08 -3.55 -17.39
CA HIS A 521 42.90 -3.96 -16.62
C HIS A 521 41.64 -3.96 -17.50
N ASP A 522 41.06 -5.14 -17.74
CA ASP A 522 39.79 -5.29 -18.44
C ASP A 522 38.61 -5.29 -17.44
N LEU A 523 37.56 -4.53 -17.71
CA LEU A 523 36.38 -4.51 -16.83
C LEU A 523 35.44 -5.64 -17.23
N SER A 524 34.92 -6.40 -16.26
CA SER A 524 33.89 -7.39 -16.59
C SER A 524 32.57 -6.72 -17.01
N GLY A 525 32.40 -6.54 -18.32
CA GLY A 525 31.18 -5.97 -18.91
C GLY A 525 29.93 -6.80 -18.62
N HIS A 526 30.07 -8.12 -18.47
CA HIS A 526 28.98 -9.01 -18.08
C HIS A 526 28.53 -8.75 -16.64
N VAL A 527 29.46 -8.70 -15.69
CA VAL A 527 29.13 -8.44 -14.28
C VAL A 527 28.55 -7.03 -14.12
N PHE A 528 29.12 -6.04 -14.81
CA PHE A 528 28.56 -4.68 -14.87
C PHE A 528 27.10 -4.67 -15.32
N LEU A 529 26.84 -5.25 -16.51
CA LEU A 529 25.52 -5.21 -17.12
C LEU A 529 24.48 -5.97 -16.32
N LEU A 530 24.83 -7.18 -15.84
CA LEU A 530 23.92 -8.02 -15.06
C LEU A 530 23.61 -7.37 -13.70
N THR A 531 24.60 -6.77 -13.04
CA THR A 531 24.38 -6.05 -11.77
C THR A 531 23.41 -4.89 -11.96
N MET A 532 23.68 -4.03 -12.94
CA MET A 532 22.84 -2.87 -13.25
C MET A 532 21.43 -3.28 -13.66
N ALA A 533 21.28 -4.26 -14.56
CA ALA A 533 20.00 -4.75 -15.05
C ALA A 533 19.14 -5.37 -13.93
N THR A 534 19.74 -6.19 -13.07
CA THR A 534 19.03 -6.86 -11.98
C THR A 534 18.53 -5.85 -10.94
N LEU A 535 19.36 -4.90 -10.53
CA LEU A 535 18.98 -3.84 -9.58
C LEU A 535 17.90 -2.92 -10.17
N PHE A 536 18.00 -2.58 -11.46
CA PHE A 536 16.97 -1.80 -12.15
C PHE A 536 15.63 -2.54 -12.17
N LEU A 537 15.60 -3.79 -12.60
CA LEU A 537 14.38 -4.60 -12.65
C LEU A 537 13.74 -4.75 -11.26
N ALA A 538 14.55 -4.93 -10.21
CA ALA A 538 14.09 -4.96 -8.82
C ALA A 538 13.46 -3.63 -8.37
N ASP A 539 14.05 -2.48 -8.72
CA ASP A 539 13.46 -1.14 -8.47
C ASP A 539 12.12 -0.98 -9.20
N GLN A 540 12.02 -1.45 -10.44
CA GLN A 540 10.77 -1.38 -11.21
C GLN A 540 9.69 -2.31 -10.67
N LEU A 541 10.06 -3.53 -10.26
CA LEU A 541 9.15 -4.53 -9.73
C LEU A 541 8.56 -4.11 -8.38
N ARG A 542 9.32 -3.37 -7.56
CA ARG A 542 8.84 -2.79 -6.30
C ARG A 542 7.59 -1.93 -6.50
N ALA A 543 7.50 -1.18 -7.61
CA ALA A 543 6.34 -0.34 -7.89
C ALA A 543 5.06 -1.19 -8.06
N SER A 544 5.15 -2.35 -8.72
CA SER A 544 4.03 -3.26 -8.93
C SER A 544 3.52 -3.89 -7.63
N PHE A 545 4.41 -4.21 -6.68
CA PHE A 545 4.01 -4.81 -5.40
C PHE A 545 3.36 -3.83 -4.42
N LYS A 546 3.59 -2.52 -4.56
CA LYS A 546 2.91 -1.49 -3.73
C LYS A 546 1.40 -1.43 -3.96
N PHE A 547 0.91 -1.93 -5.09
CA PHE A 547 -0.45 -1.74 -5.56
C PHE A 547 -1.03 -3.04 -6.14
N LYS A 548 -0.83 -4.14 -5.40
CA LYS A 548 -1.23 -5.50 -5.81
C LYS A 548 -2.73 -5.64 -6.13
N ALA A 549 -3.59 -4.89 -5.44
CA ALA A 549 -5.04 -4.89 -5.63
C ALA A 549 -5.51 -4.41 -7.02
N TRP A 550 -4.63 -3.78 -7.81
CA TRP A 550 -4.96 -3.22 -9.13
C TRP A 550 -4.34 -4.00 -10.29
N TRP A 551 -3.88 -5.23 -10.05
CA TRP A 551 -3.33 -6.08 -11.11
C TRP A 551 -4.45 -6.61 -11.99
N ASN A 552 -4.34 -6.39 -13.31
CA ASN A 552 -5.09 -7.14 -14.30
C ASN A 552 -4.26 -8.35 -14.77
N GLY A 553 -4.89 -9.28 -15.50
CA GLY A 553 -4.21 -10.50 -15.97
C GLY A 553 -2.95 -10.21 -16.80
N LEU A 554 -2.96 -9.15 -17.61
CA LEU A 554 -1.83 -8.75 -18.44
C LEU A 554 -0.64 -8.23 -17.61
N HIS A 555 -0.91 -7.43 -16.57
CA HIS A 555 0.12 -6.94 -15.66
C HIS A 555 0.68 -8.05 -14.77
N MET A 556 -0.14 -9.03 -14.39
CA MET A 556 0.33 -10.22 -13.69
C MET A 556 1.39 -10.97 -14.51
N TRP A 557 1.17 -11.14 -15.82
CA TRP A 557 2.20 -11.70 -16.71
C TRP A 557 3.45 -10.82 -16.77
N ALA A 558 3.30 -9.50 -16.78
CA ALA A 558 4.45 -8.59 -16.77
C ALA A 558 5.29 -8.68 -15.48
N VAL A 559 4.64 -8.84 -14.33
CA VAL A 559 5.31 -9.12 -13.05
C VAL A 559 6.04 -10.46 -13.11
N ALA A 560 5.39 -11.51 -13.61
CA ALA A 560 6.00 -12.83 -13.74
C ALA A 560 7.24 -12.81 -14.67
N SER A 561 7.14 -12.15 -15.83
CA SER A 561 8.28 -11.96 -16.74
C SER A 561 9.45 -11.21 -16.08
N ASN A 562 9.15 -10.24 -15.22
CA ASN A 562 10.17 -9.50 -14.48
C ASN A 562 10.89 -10.40 -13.46
N ILE A 563 10.16 -11.19 -12.68
CA ILE A 563 10.72 -12.16 -11.73
C ILE A 563 11.59 -13.20 -12.46
N VAL A 564 11.10 -13.74 -13.58
CA VAL A 564 11.84 -14.72 -14.39
C VAL A 564 13.14 -14.11 -14.91
N LEU A 565 13.10 -12.89 -15.42
CA LEU A 565 14.29 -12.24 -15.96
C LEU A 565 15.32 -11.89 -14.87
N ILE A 566 14.88 -11.44 -13.69
CA ILE A 566 15.76 -11.27 -12.52
C ILE A 566 16.47 -12.59 -12.17
N SER A 567 15.74 -13.71 -12.12
CA SER A 567 16.33 -15.02 -11.85
C SER A 567 17.36 -15.44 -12.90
N ILE A 568 17.10 -15.15 -14.19
CA ILE A 568 18.06 -15.39 -15.27
C ILE A 568 19.32 -14.53 -15.09
N TRP A 569 19.20 -13.27 -14.65
CA TRP A 569 20.38 -12.43 -14.37
C TRP A 569 21.17 -12.86 -13.15
N LEU A 570 20.51 -13.35 -12.09
CA LEU A 570 21.19 -13.94 -10.95
C LEU A 570 21.96 -15.21 -11.35
N LEU A 571 21.36 -16.07 -12.18
CA LEU A 571 22.03 -17.24 -12.74
C LEU A 571 23.20 -16.83 -13.65
N GLY A 572 23.01 -15.83 -14.51
CA GLY A 572 24.07 -15.25 -15.34
C GLY A 572 25.24 -14.78 -14.48
N THR A 573 24.94 -14.02 -13.42
CA THR A 573 25.94 -13.51 -12.47
C THR A 573 26.70 -14.65 -11.81
N TYR A 574 26.01 -15.71 -11.37
CA TYR A 574 26.63 -16.92 -10.82
C TYR A 574 27.59 -17.56 -11.84
N THR A 575 27.12 -17.85 -13.06
CA THR A 575 27.95 -18.52 -14.07
C THR A 575 29.15 -17.68 -14.48
N THR A 576 28.99 -16.37 -14.61
CA THR A 576 30.10 -15.44 -14.86
C THR A 576 31.07 -15.45 -13.69
N SER A 577 30.60 -15.40 -12.45
CA SER A 577 31.46 -15.38 -11.26
C SER A 577 32.30 -16.64 -11.08
N VAL A 578 31.81 -17.81 -11.55
CA VAL A 578 32.52 -19.10 -11.41
C VAL A 578 33.51 -19.33 -12.55
N TYR A 579 33.15 -19.04 -13.80
CA TYR A 579 33.92 -19.49 -14.98
C TYR A 579 34.65 -18.39 -15.74
N PHE A 580 34.23 -17.13 -15.65
CA PHE A 580 34.75 -16.09 -16.55
C PHE A 580 35.26 -14.90 -15.76
N HIS A 581 36.24 -14.19 -16.32
CA HIS A 581 36.86 -13.01 -15.74
C HIS A 581 37.71 -13.29 -14.50
N SER A 582 38.78 -12.53 -14.32
CA SER A 582 39.58 -12.58 -13.10
C SER A 582 38.80 -11.99 -11.90
N PRO A 583 39.15 -12.34 -10.65
CA PRO A 583 38.52 -11.76 -9.46
C PRO A 583 38.47 -10.22 -9.46
N PHE A 584 39.54 -9.58 -9.95
CA PHE A 584 39.63 -8.12 -9.97
C PHE A 584 38.72 -7.51 -11.04
N GLU A 585 38.65 -8.11 -12.23
CA GLU A 585 37.75 -7.68 -13.30
C GLU A 585 36.27 -7.75 -12.87
N LYS A 586 35.89 -8.85 -12.17
CA LYS A 586 34.54 -9.02 -11.59
C LYS A 586 34.22 -7.93 -10.57
N PHE A 587 35.16 -7.66 -9.67
CA PHE A 587 34.98 -6.65 -8.62
C PHE A 587 34.76 -5.26 -9.21
N THR A 588 35.59 -4.85 -10.17
CA THR A 588 35.45 -3.55 -10.82
C THR A 588 34.18 -3.43 -11.66
N GLY A 589 33.78 -4.49 -12.38
CA GLY A 589 32.51 -4.52 -13.11
C GLY A 589 31.31 -4.39 -12.17
N TYR A 590 31.34 -5.08 -11.03
CA TYR A 590 30.31 -5.01 -10.00
C TYR A 590 30.19 -3.60 -9.41
N LEU A 591 31.31 -2.99 -8.99
CA LEU A 591 31.30 -1.62 -8.45
C LEU A 591 30.72 -0.61 -9.43
N LEU A 592 31.10 -0.70 -10.70
CA LEU A 592 30.58 0.19 -11.73
C LEU A 592 29.06 -0.02 -11.91
N GLY A 593 28.59 -1.27 -11.91
CA GLY A 593 27.17 -1.59 -12.04
C GLY A 593 26.33 -1.04 -10.86
N VAL A 594 26.84 -1.19 -9.63
CA VAL A 594 26.22 -0.61 -8.43
C VAL A 594 26.25 0.92 -8.51
N ALA A 595 27.38 1.52 -8.88
CA ALA A 595 27.51 2.98 -8.98
C ALA A 595 26.53 3.56 -10.00
N SER A 596 26.40 2.97 -11.19
CA SER A 596 25.42 3.37 -12.20
C SER A 596 23.99 3.30 -11.67
N PHE A 597 23.65 2.23 -10.93
CA PHE A 597 22.35 2.12 -10.29
C PHE A 597 22.14 3.20 -9.21
N VAL A 598 23.11 3.44 -8.33
CA VAL A 598 23.02 4.47 -7.28
C VAL A 598 22.81 5.86 -7.88
N LEU A 599 23.53 6.20 -8.95
CA LEU A 599 23.37 7.47 -9.65
C LEU A 599 21.94 7.65 -10.19
N SER A 600 21.30 6.56 -10.66
CA SER A 600 19.89 6.60 -11.11
C SER A 600 18.89 6.89 -9.98
N GLN A 601 19.30 6.78 -8.72
CA GLN A 601 18.45 7.05 -7.55
C GLN A 601 18.58 8.49 -7.03
N LEU A 602 19.45 9.32 -7.61
CA LEU A 602 19.66 10.70 -7.15
C LEU A 602 18.39 11.58 -7.28
N PRO A 603 18.23 12.61 -6.42
CA PRO A 603 17.03 13.43 -6.34
C PRO A 603 16.66 14.16 -7.65
N PHE A 604 17.63 14.40 -8.52
CA PHE A 604 17.40 14.99 -9.86
C PHE A 604 16.42 14.16 -10.70
N PHE A 605 16.46 12.83 -10.57
CA PHE A 605 15.49 11.91 -11.18
C PHE A 605 14.21 11.73 -10.35
N SER A 606 14.14 12.36 -9.17
CA SER A 606 13.06 12.24 -8.19
C SER A 606 12.19 13.50 -8.08
N GLN A 607 12.20 14.40 -9.08
CA GLN A 607 11.44 15.64 -9.01
C GLN A 607 9.97 15.39 -8.65
N SER A 608 9.59 16.00 -7.52
CA SER A 608 8.22 16.25 -7.10
C SER A 608 7.41 16.82 -8.26
N SER A 609 6.21 16.27 -8.50
CA SER A 609 5.26 16.89 -9.43
C SER A 609 5.05 18.37 -9.08
N PRO A 610 4.80 19.24 -10.07
CA PRO A 610 4.58 20.66 -9.83
C PRO A 610 3.38 20.83 -8.90
N ARG A 611 3.51 21.73 -7.91
CA ARG A 611 2.35 22.38 -7.29
C ARG A 611 1.40 22.77 -8.43
N GLN A 612 0.16 22.31 -8.38
CA GLN A 612 -0.90 22.96 -9.14
C GLN A 612 -0.93 24.42 -8.69
N THR A 613 -0.37 25.29 -9.53
CA THR A 613 -0.60 26.72 -9.47
C THR A 613 -2.10 26.91 -9.58
N THR A 614 -2.69 27.30 -8.46
CA THR A 614 -4.05 27.84 -8.39
C THR A 614 -4.15 28.97 -9.42
N SER A 615 -4.85 28.71 -10.52
CA SER A 615 -5.41 29.77 -11.35
C SER A 615 -6.39 30.55 -10.48
N ARG A 616 -5.99 31.74 -10.03
CA ARG A 616 -6.93 32.75 -9.54
C ARG A 616 -7.96 33.01 -10.65
N PRO A 617 -9.27 32.98 -10.38
CA PRO A 617 -10.22 33.63 -11.25
C PRO A 617 -9.96 35.14 -11.18
N GLN A 618 -9.78 35.77 -12.34
CA GLN A 618 -9.86 37.22 -12.47
C GLN A 618 -11.21 37.69 -11.91
N GLN A 619 -11.17 38.65 -10.99
CA GLN A 619 -12.32 39.47 -10.65
C GLN A 619 -12.82 40.15 -11.94
N ALA A 620 -14.04 39.81 -12.35
CA ALA A 620 -14.82 40.67 -13.22
C ALA A 620 -15.34 41.82 -12.36
N ASP A 621 -14.70 42.97 -12.51
CA ASP A 621 -15.31 44.27 -12.24
C ASP A 621 -16.31 44.52 -13.37
N GLY A 622 -17.56 44.82 -13.02
CA GLY A 622 -18.66 44.89 -13.96
C GLY A 622 -19.95 45.31 -13.27
N ARG A 623 -20.09 46.62 -13.11
CA ARG A 623 -21.35 47.32 -12.81
C ARG A 623 -22.42 46.93 -13.83
N GLU A 624 -23.60 46.56 -13.35
CA GLU A 624 -24.91 47.19 -13.60
C GLU A 624 -26.00 46.52 -12.75
#